data_AF-A0A2P9HP38-F1
#
_entry.id   AF-A0A2P9HP38-F1
#
_cell.length_a   1.000
_cell.length_b   1.000
_cell.length_c   1.000
_cell.angle_alpha   90.00
_cell.angle_beta   90.00
_cell.angle_gamma   90.00
#
_symmetry.space_group_name_H-M   'P 1'
#
loop_
_entity.id
_entity.type
_entity.pdbx_description
1 polymer ?
#
loop_
_entity_poly.entity_id
_entity_poly.type
_entity_poly.pdbx_seq_one_letter_code
_entity_poly.pdbx_strand_id
1 'polypeptide(L)'
;MLRTFDLIMIAAMLVAAAVTYTIKYDAEKQIAVIAKLTRQINSERDTITLLRADWALMTQPGRLQSLTGVYEKELNLQPIVAEQLILSAGDIPERPLDDIQKIISGTDELVASGVLEQDKITTGSVKKSGAKH
;
A
#
# COMPACT_ATOMS: atom_id res chain seq x y z
N MET A 1 -6.78 -67.40 -18.17
CA MET A 1 -7.03 -66.01 -18.56
C MET A 1 -7.10 -65.17 -17.28
N LEU A 2 -5.97 -64.57 -16.89
CA LEU A 2 -5.80 -63.66 -15.73
C LEU A 2 -4.48 -62.86 -15.89
N ARG A 3 -3.51 -63.40 -16.64
CA ARG A 3 -2.22 -62.76 -16.92
C ARG A 3 -2.31 -61.38 -17.59
N THR A 4 -3.32 -61.12 -18.43
CA THR A 4 -3.54 -59.80 -19.03
C THR A 4 -4.04 -58.79 -18.01
N PHE A 5 -4.88 -59.22 -17.07
CA PHE A 5 -5.37 -58.36 -15.98
C PHE A 5 -4.26 -58.03 -15.00
N ASP A 6 -3.41 -59.01 -14.64
CA ASP A 6 -2.23 -58.77 -13.80
C ASP A 6 -1.27 -57.76 -14.43
N LEU A 7 -1.05 -57.85 -15.75
CA LEU A 7 -0.22 -56.89 -16.48
C LEU A 7 -0.81 -55.47 -16.40
N ILE A 8 -2.13 -55.33 -16.54
CA ILE A 8 -2.82 -54.04 -16.43
C ILE A 8 -2.70 -53.49 -15.00
N MET A 9 -2.84 -54.33 -13.98
CA MET A 9 -2.68 -53.92 -12.58
C MET A 9 -1.26 -53.43 -12.28
N ILE A 10 -0.24 -54.14 -12.77
CA ILE A 10 1.16 -53.71 -12.62
C ILE A 10 1.39 -52.39 -13.34
N ALA A 11 0.87 -52.23 -14.56
CA ALA A 11 0.96 -50.97 -15.30
C ALA A 11 0.28 -49.82 -14.55
N ALA A 12 -0.92 -50.04 -14.01
CA ALA A 12 -1.64 -49.04 -13.22
C ALA A 12 -0.86 -48.64 -11.95
N MET A 13 -0.26 -49.60 -11.25
CA MET A 13 0.60 -49.35 -10.09
C MET A 13 1.83 -48.50 -10.47
N LEU A 14 2.50 -48.83 -11.58
CA LEU A 14 3.65 -48.07 -12.06
C LEU A 14 3.28 -46.63 -12.45
N VAL A 15 2.12 -46.42 -13.08
CA VAL A 15 1.62 -45.08 -13.39
C VAL A 15 1.35 -44.29 -12.12
N ALA A 16 0.66 -44.87 -11.13
CA ALA A 16 0.42 -44.20 -9.85
C ALA A 16 1.72 -43.82 -9.12
N ALA A 17 2.71 -44.71 -9.13
CA ALA A 17 4.03 -44.44 -8.57
C ALA A 17 4.76 -43.31 -9.32
N ALA A 18 4.72 -43.32 -10.65
CA ALA A 18 5.33 -42.29 -11.48
C ALA A 18 4.70 -40.92 -11.21
N VAL A 19 3.36 -40.82 -11.19
CA VAL A 19 2.64 -39.55 -10.91
C VAL A 19 3.02 -39.00 -9.53
N THR A 20 3.06 -39.85 -8.51
CA THR A 20 3.43 -39.43 -7.15
C THR A 20 4.86 -38.91 -7.11
N TYR A 21 5.79 -39.59 -7.79
CA TYR A 21 7.17 -39.17 -7.89
C TYR A 21 7.33 -37.84 -8.63
N THR A 22 6.67 -37.66 -9.78
CA THR A 22 6.76 -36.42 -10.56
C THR A 22 6.26 -35.23 -9.76
N ILE A 23 5.14 -35.37 -9.04
CA ILE A 23 4.59 -34.30 -8.18
C ILE A 23 5.59 -33.91 -7.09
N LYS A 24 6.20 -34.89 -6.42
CA LYS A 24 7.20 -34.62 -5.37
C LYS A 24 8.47 -33.98 -5.94
N TYR A 25 8.94 -34.49 -7.08
CA TYR A 25 10.17 -34.07 -7.73
C TYR A 25 10.09 -32.63 -8.26
N ASP A 26 8.94 -32.26 -8.85
CA ASP A 26 8.71 -30.91 -9.36
C ASP A 26 8.64 -29.87 -8.22
N ALA A 27 8.16 -30.27 -7.04
CA ALA A 27 8.17 -29.42 -5.85
C ALA A 27 9.61 -29.21 -5.32
N GLU A 28 10.40 -30.27 -5.20
CA GLU A 28 11.79 -30.19 -4.73
C GLU A 28 12.68 -29.35 -5.67
N LYS A 29 12.49 -29.45 -6.99
CA LYS A 29 13.21 -28.62 -7.96
C LYS A 29 12.90 -27.13 -7.82
N GLN A 30 11.66 -26.78 -7.52
CA GLN A 30 11.23 -25.39 -7.37
C GLN A 30 11.72 -24.76 -6.05
N ILE A 31 11.83 -25.55 -4.97
CA ILE A 31 12.39 -25.09 -3.69
C ILE A 31 13.83 -24.58 -3.85
N ALA A 32 14.65 -25.28 -4.65
CA ALA A 32 16.02 -24.84 -4.93
C ALA A 32 16.08 -23.49 -5.66
N VAL A 33 15.14 -23.25 -6.59
CA VAL A 33 15.05 -21.97 -7.32
C VAL A 33 14.61 -20.84 -6.39
N ILE A 34 13.60 -21.07 -5.55
CA ILE A 34 13.12 -20.09 -4.57
C ILE A 34 14.24 -19.72 -3.60
N ALA A 35 14.96 -20.70 -3.05
CA ALA A 35 16.07 -20.45 -2.13
C ALA A 35 17.19 -19.62 -2.79
N LYS A 36 17.50 -19.88 -4.06
CA LYS A 36 18.47 -19.07 -4.82
C LYS A 36 17.98 -17.64 -5.00
N LEU A 37 16.71 -17.46 -5.38
CA LEU A 37 16.13 -16.14 -5.62
C LEU A 37 16.05 -15.32 -4.33
N THR A 38 15.64 -15.92 -3.22
CA THR A 38 15.63 -15.26 -1.90
C THR A 38 17.04 -14.81 -1.48
N ARG A 39 18.07 -15.63 -1.74
CA ARG A 39 19.46 -15.23 -1.48
C ARG A 39 19.89 -14.03 -2.32
N GLN A 40 19.53 -13.99 -3.60
CA GLN A 40 19.80 -12.86 -4.48
C GLN A 40 19.10 -11.58 -4.00
N ILE A 41 17.80 -11.67 -3.70
CA ILE A 41 17.01 -10.55 -3.17
C ILE A 41 17.61 -9.99 -1.88
N ASN A 42 18.05 -10.85 -0.97
CA ASN A 42 18.66 -10.40 0.29
C ASN A 42 19.99 -9.68 0.02
N SER A 43 20.85 -10.20 -0.86
CA SER A 43 22.10 -9.53 -1.26
C SER A 43 21.87 -8.15 -1.88
N GLU A 44 20.82 -8.00 -2.69
CA GLU A 44 20.45 -6.71 -3.28
C GLU A 44 19.93 -5.73 -2.22
N ARG A 45 19.11 -6.21 -1.27
CA ARG A 45 18.62 -5.38 -0.15
C ARG A 45 19.75 -4.87 0.74
N ASP A 46 20.76 -5.70 1.00
CA ASP A 46 21.94 -5.30 1.77
C ASP A 46 22.69 -4.17 1.04
N THR A 47 22.81 -4.28 -0.29
CA THR A 47 23.42 -3.25 -1.14
C THR A 47 22.62 -1.94 -1.09
N ILE A 48 21.30 -2.00 -1.21
CA ILE A 48 20.42 -0.83 -1.09
C ILE A 48 20.55 -0.17 0.28
N THR A 49 20.70 -0.96 1.34
CA THR A 49 20.86 -0.45 2.70
C THR A 49 22.16 0.33 2.86
N LEU A 50 23.26 -0.19 2.29
CA LEU A 50 24.54 0.52 2.23
C LEU A 50 24.40 1.86 1.49
N LEU A 51 23.80 1.84 0.29
CA LEU A 51 23.57 3.05 -0.52
C LEU A 51 22.68 4.08 0.20
N ARG A 52 21.67 3.63 0.95
CA ARG A 52 20.85 4.53 1.78
C ARG A 52 21.63 5.15 2.92
N ALA A 53 22.57 4.41 3.52
CA ALA A 53 23.45 4.96 4.55
C ALA A 53 24.34 6.07 3.96
N ASP A 54 24.91 5.85 2.77
CA ASP A 54 25.69 6.87 2.05
C ASP A 54 24.82 8.09 1.68
N TRP A 55 23.59 7.85 1.22
CA TRP A 55 22.66 8.94 0.91
C TRP A 55 22.28 9.76 2.15
N ALA A 56 22.10 9.11 3.31
CA ALA A 56 21.84 9.79 4.57
C ALA A 56 23.04 10.65 5.01
N LEU A 57 24.27 10.18 4.76
CA LEU A 57 25.48 10.96 5.01
C LEU A 57 25.57 12.18 4.08
N MET A 58 25.24 12.02 2.80
CA MET A 58 25.26 13.12 1.82
C MET A 58 24.15 14.15 2.04
N THR A 59 22.97 13.72 2.46
CA THR A 59 21.77 14.57 2.63
C THR A 59 21.65 15.13 4.06
N GLN A 60 22.74 15.11 4.83
CA GLN A 60 22.72 15.60 6.20
C GLN A 60 22.28 17.08 6.25
N PRO A 61 21.19 17.42 6.98
CA PRO A 61 20.61 18.76 6.95
C PRO A 61 21.57 19.85 7.41
N GLY A 62 22.48 19.53 8.33
CA GLY A 62 23.53 20.44 8.78
C GLY A 62 24.51 20.85 7.67
N ARG A 63 24.83 19.96 6.72
CA ARG A 63 25.67 20.31 5.56
C ARG A 63 24.94 21.25 4.60
N LEU A 64 23.65 21.00 4.37
CA LEU A 64 22.80 21.86 3.54
C LEU A 64 22.65 23.26 4.17
N GLN A 65 22.40 23.34 5.48
CA GLN A 65 22.29 24.61 6.19
C GLN A 65 23.61 25.40 6.23
N SER A 66 24.75 24.69 6.29
CA SER A 66 26.07 25.32 6.19
C SER A 66 26.31 25.91 4.78
N LEU A 67 25.94 25.17 3.73
CA LEU A 67 26.05 25.63 2.36
C LEU A 67 25.12 26.83 2.08
N THR A 68 23.89 26.84 2.59
CA THR A 68 22.99 28.00 2.46
C THR A 68 23.53 29.24 3.16
N GLY A 69 24.23 29.08 4.29
CA GLY A 69 24.89 30.21 4.96
C GLY A 69 26.11 30.74 4.21
N VAL A 70 26.91 29.86 3.59
CA VAL A 70 28.08 30.30 2.79
C VAL A 70 27.66 31.02 1.51
N TYR A 71 26.61 30.54 0.84
CA TYR A 71 26.10 31.12 -0.41
C TYR A 71 24.94 32.10 -0.19
N GLU A 72 24.72 32.57 1.05
CA GLU A 72 23.60 33.45 1.42
C GLU A 72 23.52 34.69 0.53
N LYS A 73 24.67 35.28 0.18
CA LYS A 73 24.77 36.48 -0.67
C LYS A 73 24.37 36.26 -2.12
N GLU A 74 24.53 35.05 -2.66
CA GLU A 74 24.19 34.73 -4.05
C GLU A 74 22.78 34.13 -4.17
N LEU A 75 22.36 33.35 -3.17
CA LEU A 75 21.11 32.60 -3.21
C LEU A 75 19.93 33.40 -2.64
N ASN A 76 20.18 34.40 -1.79
CA ASN A 76 19.16 35.27 -1.15
C ASN A 76 17.99 34.46 -0.54
N LEU A 77 18.29 33.29 0.03
CA LEU A 77 17.31 32.41 0.67
C LEU A 77 17.01 32.93 2.07
N GLN A 78 15.77 33.35 2.30
CA GLN A 78 15.24 33.53 3.64
C GLN A 78 14.67 32.21 4.16
N PRO A 79 14.88 31.86 5.44
CA PRO A 79 14.21 30.72 6.04
C PRO A 79 12.70 30.94 5.99
N ILE A 80 11.97 29.98 5.41
CA ILE A 80 10.51 30.02 5.34
C ILE A 80 9.96 29.95 6.77
N VAL A 81 9.26 31.00 7.19
CA VAL A 81 8.57 31.05 8.49
C VAL A 81 7.18 30.45 8.29
N ALA A 82 6.73 29.57 9.20
CA ALA A 82 5.45 28.88 9.08
C ALA A 82 4.25 29.83 8.90
N GLU A 83 4.35 31.03 9.46
CA GLU A 83 3.37 32.11 9.31
C GLU A 83 3.17 32.57 7.86
N GLN A 84 4.18 32.43 6.99
CA GLN A 84 4.10 32.78 5.56
C GLN A 84 3.30 31.77 4.73
N LEU A 85 3.14 30.54 5.22
CA LEU A 85 2.31 29.51 4.59
C LEU A 85 0.83 29.63 4.98
N ILE A 86 0.56 30.30 6.10
CA ILE A 86 -0.80 30.62 6.55
C ILE A 86 -1.15 32.00 5.97
N LEU A 87 -1.13 32.11 4.65
CA LEU A 87 -1.96 33.11 3.97
C LEU A 87 -3.39 32.71 4.32
N SER A 88 -4.01 33.49 5.21
CA SER A 88 -5.42 33.48 5.68
C SER A 88 -6.23 32.21 5.37
N ALA A 89 -6.83 31.58 6.39
CA ALA A 89 -7.66 30.37 6.25
C ALA A 89 -8.79 30.44 5.18
N GLY A 90 -9.06 31.61 4.59
CA GLY A 90 -9.95 31.81 3.45
C GLY A 90 -9.35 31.59 2.05
N ASP A 91 -8.03 31.41 1.89
CA ASP A 91 -7.38 31.14 0.59
C ASP A 91 -7.27 29.63 0.28
N ILE A 92 -7.74 28.78 1.18
CA ILE A 92 -7.84 27.34 0.94
C ILE A 92 -9.10 27.11 0.09
N PRO A 93 -8.99 26.71 -1.19
CA PRO A 93 -10.17 26.40 -1.99
C PRO A 93 -10.97 25.30 -1.28
N GLU A 94 -12.28 25.54 -1.12
CA GLU A 94 -13.18 24.56 -0.52
C GLU A 94 -13.04 23.23 -1.25
N ARG A 95 -12.84 22.15 -0.49
CA ARG A 95 -12.75 20.80 -1.05
C ARG A 95 -14.06 20.53 -1.81
N PRO A 96 -14.02 20.17 -3.11
CA PRO A 96 -15.22 19.78 -3.83
C PRO A 96 -15.85 18.58 -3.12
N LEU A 97 -17.17 18.62 -2.92
CA LEU A 97 -17.90 17.54 -2.27
C LEU A 97 -17.73 16.25 -3.07
N ASP A 98 -17.25 15.19 -2.42
CA ASP A 98 -17.21 13.86 -3.01
C ASP A 98 -18.65 13.40 -3.30
N ASP A 99 -18.85 12.55 -4.31
CA ASP A 99 -20.17 12.05 -4.73
C ASP A 99 -21.00 11.48 -3.57
N ILE A 100 -20.32 10.90 -2.58
CA ILE A 100 -20.92 10.38 -1.33
C ILE A 100 -21.56 11.51 -0.51
N GLN A 101 -20.89 12.65 -0.37
CA GLN A 101 -21.41 13.81 0.37
C GLN A 101 -22.57 14.46 -0.38
N LYS A 102 -22.54 14.47 -1.72
CA LYS A 102 -23.66 14.98 -2.53
C LYS A 102 -24.94 14.15 -2.33
N ILE A 103 -24.81 12.82 -2.22
CA ILE A 103 -25.94 11.92 -1.93
C ILE A 103 -26.47 12.15 -0.51
N ILE A 104 -25.59 12.34 0.49
CA ILE A 104 -25.99 12.61 1.88
C ILE A 104 -26.68 13.97 2.00
N SER A 105 -26.15 15.03 1.38
CA SER A 105 -26.77 16.36 1.43
C SER A 105 -28.10 16.40 0.68
N GLY A 106 -28.20 15.73 -0.47
CA GLY A 106 -29.45 15.62 -1.22
C GLY A 106 -30.53 14.82 -0.48
N THR A 107 -30.14 13.82 0.32
CA THR A 107 -31.07 13.07 1.18
C THR A 107 -31.55 13.91 2.37
N ASP A 108 -30.69 14.72 2.99
CA ASP A 108 -31.09 15.68 4.03
C ASP A 108 -32.09 16.73 3.50
N GLU A 109 -31.93 17.23 2.25
CA GLU A 109 -32.91 18.12 1.60
C GLU A 109 -34.25 17.43 1.30
N LEU A 110 -34.24 16.16 0.90
CA LEU A 110 -35.46 15.37 0.62
C LEU A 110 -36.24 15.01 1.91
N VAL A 111 -35.55 14.86 3.04
CA VAL A 111 -36.15 14.71 4.37
C VAL A 111 -36.72 16.04 4.86
N ALA A 112 -36.00 17.15 4.65
CA ALA A 112 -36.47 18.50 5.02
C ALA A 112 -37.69 18.96 4.21
N SER A 113 -37.81 18.51 2.96
CA SER A 113 -38.96 18.76 2.08
C SER A 113 -40.13 17.79 2.31
N GLY A 114 -40.02 16.88 3.28
CA GLY A 114 -41.11 15.99 3.71
C GLY A 114 -41.45 14.88 2.71
N VAL A 115 -40.58 14.62 1.73
CA VAL A 115 -40.76 13.55 0.73
C VAL A 115 -40.30 12.19 1.27
N LEU A 116 -39.35 12.20 2.21
CA LEU A 116 -38.86 11.02 2.92
C LEU A 116 -39.15 11.17 4.43
N GLU A 117 -39.81 10.19 5.04
CA GLU A 117 -40.01 10.16 6.50
C GLU A 117 -38.71 9.79 7.22
N GLN A 118 -38.46 10.45 8.35
CA GLN A 118 -37.30 10.17 9.19
C GLN A 118 -37.46 8.79 9.85
N ASP A 119 -36.56 7.87 9.51
CA ASP A 119 -36.60 6.51 10.03
C ASP A 119 -36.37 6.52 11.56
N LYS A 120 -37.37 6.05 12.32
CA LYS A 120 -37.40 6.13 13.80
C LYS A 120 -36.64 5.00 14.49
N ILE A 121 -36.09 4.03 13.75
CA ILE A 121 -35.29 2.97 14.35
C ILE A 121 -33.91 3.49 14.74
N THR A 122 -33.70 3.61 16.06
CA THR A 122 -32.39 3.85 16.66
C THR A 122 -31.52 2.62 16.45
N THR A 123 -30.76 2.59 15.36
CA THR A 123 -29.66 1.65 15.19
C THR A 123 -28.40 2.27 15.79
N GLY A 124 -27.54 1.46 16.41
CA GLY A 124 -26.39 1.90 17.22
C GLY A 124 -25.23 2.53 16.43
N SER A 125 -25.51 3.46 15.53
CA SER A 125 -24.50 4.16 14.74
C SER A 125 -23.85 5.31 15.52
N VAL A 126 -22.55 5.47 15.31
CA VAL A 126 -21.70 6.46 15.97
C VAL A 126 -22.14 7.89 15.64
N LYS A 127 -22.27 8.70 16.69
CA LYS A 127 -22.72 10.10 16.68
C LYS A 127 -21.95 10.91 15.62
N LYS A 128 -22.65 11.43 14.60
CA LYS A 128 -22.10 12.37 13.61
C LYS A 128 -21.64 13.63 14.36
N SER A 129 -20.33 13.72 14.61
CA SER A 129 -19.72 14.88 15.25
C SER A 129 -19.80 16.05 14.27
N GLY A 130 -20.81 16.91 14.44
CA GLY A 130 -20.93 18.16 13.72
C GLY A 130 -19.70 19.03 13.95
N ALA A 131 -18.98 19.33 12.86
CA ALA A 131 -18.02 20.40 12.83
C ALA A 131 -18.78 21.71 13.01
N LYS A 132 -18.50 22.40 14.12
CA LYS A 132 -18.90 23.77 14.37
C LYS A 132 -17.78 24.69 13.88
N HIS A 133 -18.18 25.67 13.07
CA HIS A 133 -17.50 26.91 12.68
C HIS A 133 -16.27 26.78 11.77
#